data_AF-A0A6H9HUD7-F1
#
_entry.id   AF-A0A6H9HUD7-F1
#
_cell.length_a   1.000
_cell.length_b   1.000
_cell.length_c   1.000
_cell.angle_alpha   90.00
_cell.angle_beta   90.00
_cell.angle_gamma   90.00
#
_symmetry.space_group_name_H-M   'P 1'
#
loop_
_entity.id
_entity.type
_entity.pdbx_description
1 polymer ?
#
loop_
_entity_poly.entity_id
_entity_poly.type
_entity_poly.pdbx_seq_one_letter_code
_entity_poly.pdbx_strand_id
1 'polypeptide(L)'
;MSYTIDIGAAPANADCAQLGQTPDFARVNRFEIDAYRIGIIAIHGLPPQGCRLTSKPNRHDFGTYRTLVLHIDDEDDPAVAAYAEAVEDGLGSWIEAAIACPVEYDGNVASIPRPELDEVAIGALLTTRPGANGRFAIPAFETIHTNLSAAFPKLAETACARLAGDPA
;
A
#
# COMPACT_ATOMS: atom_id res chain seq x y z
N MET A 1 -15.07 15.10 -15.95
CA MET A 1 -16.03 13.96 -15.87
C MET A 1 -15.48 13.01 -14.80
N SER A 2 -16.31 12.38 -13.97
CA SER A 2 -15.78 11.44 -12.97
C SER A 2 -15.62 10.03 -13.53
N TYR A 3 -14.51 9.38 -13.22
CA TYR A 3 -14.22 8.00 -13.63
C TYR A 3 -13.29 7.30 -12.63
N THR A 4 -12.98 6.04 -12.91
CA THR A 4 -12.10 5.22 -12.08
C THR A 4 -11.02 4.56 -12.92
N ILE A 5 -9.78 4.59 -12.45
CA ILE A 5 -8.69 3.76 -12.94
C ILE A 5 -8.56 2.54 -12.02
N ASP A 6 -8.52 1.34 -12.58
CA ASP A 6 -8.29 0.11 -11.81
C ASP A 6 -6.79 -0.17 -11.73
N ILE A 7 -6.25 -0.17 -10.51
CA ILE A 7 -4.81 -0.35 -10.23
C ILE A 7 -4.51 -1.85 -9.99
N GLY A 8 -5.53 -2.68 -9.74
CA GLY A 8 -5.40 -4.11 -9.51
C GLY A 8 -5.57 -4.55 -8.06
N ALA A 9 -5.37 -5.85 -7.82
CA ALA A 9 -5.63 -6.49 -6.53
C ALA A 9 -4.40 -6.61 -5.62
N ALA A 10 -3.20 -6.49 -6.19
CA ALA A 10 -1.88 -6.54 -5.56
C ALA A 10 -0.85 -6.01 -6.59
N PRO A 11 0.43 -5.83 -6.21
CA PRO A 11 1.50 -5.54 -7.17
C PRO A 11 1.59 -6.60 -8.28
N ALA A 12 1.99 -6.18 -9.48
CA ALA A 12 1.89 -7.01 -10.69
C ALA A 12 2.64 -8.35 -10.64
N ASN A 13 3.77 -8.40 -9.91
CA ASN A 13 4.59 -9.61 -9.77
C ASN A 13 4.44 -10.30 -8.40
N ALA A 14 3.43 -9.93 -7.61
CA ALA A 14 3.17 -10.54 -6.31
C ALA A 14 2.09 -11.63 -6.41
N ASP A 15 2.24 -12.70 -5.62
CA ASP A 15 1.13 -13.60 -5.34
C ASP A 15 -0.01 -12.83 -4.65
N CYS A 16 -1.25 -13.21 -4.93
CA CYS A 16 -2.44 -12.59 -4.35
C CYS A 16 -3.56 -13.59 -4.15
N ALA A 17 -4.54 -13.23 -3.32
CA ALA A 17 -5.62 -14.15 -2.97
C ALA A 17 -6.42 -14.51 -4.23
N GLN A 18 -6.74 -15.80 -4.37
CA GLN A 18 -7.44 -16.32 -5.53
C GLN A 18 -8.90 -16.64 -5.17
N LEU A 19 -9.84 -15.95 -5.83
CA LEU A 19 -11.27 -16.14 -5.59
C LEU A 19 -11.70 -17.57 -5.90
N GLY A 20 -12.37 -18.23 -4.95
CA GLY A 20 -12.79 -19.62 -5.08
C GLY A 20 -11.69 -20.66 -4.76
N GLN A 21 -10.47 -20.22 -4.48
CA GLN A 21 -9.35 -21.12 -4.12
C GLN A 21 -8.81 -20.85 -2.72
N THR A 22 -8.60 -19.58 -2.37
CA THR A 22 -8.05 -19.18 -1.07
C THR A 22 -9.11 -19.30 0.03
N PRO A 23 -8.90 -20.09 1.09
CA PRO A 23 -9.76 -20.08 2.27
C PRO A 23 -9.78 -18.69 2.90
N ASP A 24 -10.96 -18.26 3.36
CA ASP A 24 -11.16 -16.92 3.93
C ASP A 24 -10.75 -15.76 3.00
N PHE A 25 -10.86 -15.99 1.68
CA PHE A 25 -10.53 -15.06 0.60
C PHE A 25 -10.96 -13.61 0.89
N ALA A 26 -12.19 -13.41 1.35
CA ALA A 26 -12.73 -12.07 1.53
C ALA A 26 -11.97 -11.26 2.60
N ARG A 27 -11.45 -11.91 3.66
CA ARG A 27 -10.62 -11.25 4.67
C ARG A 27 -9.25 -10.93 4.09
N VAL A 28 -8.63 -11.89 3.41
CA VAL A 28 -7.28 -11.75 2.83
C VAL A 28 -7.25 -10.67 1.76
N ASN A 29 -8.16 -10.74 0.78
CA ASN A 29 -8.24 -9.76 -0.30
C ASN A 29 -8.51 -8.34 0.22
N ARG A 30 -9.33 -8.15 1.28
CA ARG A 30 -9.49 -6.82 1.89
C ARG A 30 -8.17 -6.32 2.48
N PHE A 31 -7.46 -7.16 3.24
CA PHE A 31 -6.18 -6.79 3.83
C PHE A 31 -5.14 -6.44 2.76
N GLU A 32 -5.06 -7.21 1.67
CA GLU A 32 -4.17 -6.92 0.56
C GLU A 32 -4.48 -5.59 -0.12
N ILE A 33 -5.76 -5.26 -0.36
CA ILE A 33 -6.13 -3.95 -0.93
C ILE A 33 -5.74 -2.81 -0.01
N ASP A 34 -5.96 -2.94 1.29
CA ASP A 34 -5.62 -1.90 2.25
C ASP A 34 -4.09 -1.75 2.37
N ALA A 35 -3.33 -2.85 2.34
CA ALA A 35 -1.87 -2.83 2.28
C ALA A 35 -1.35 -2.24 0.96
N TYR A 36 -2.00 -2.55 -0.16
CA TYR A 36 -1.62 -2.05 -1.48
C TYR A 36 -1.82 -0.54 -1.57
N ARG A 37 -2.90 -0.02 -0.95
CA ARG A 37 -3.11 1.43 -0.80
C ARG A 37 -1.96 2.09 -0.02
N ILE A 38 -1.46 1.47 1.04
CA ILE A 38 -0.27 1.96 1.77
C ILE A 38 0.95 1.98 0.84
N GLY A 39 1.13 0.94 0.02
CA GLY A 39 2.21 0.88 -0.98
C GLY A 39 2.15 2.01 -2.01
N ILE A 40 0.97 2.30 -2.59
CA ILE A 40 0.80 3.43 -3.51
C ILE A 40 1.13 4.75 -2.81
N ILE A 41 0.67 4.94 -1.57
CA ILE A 41 0.99 6.13 -0.78
C ILE A 41 2.48 6.23 -0.46
N ALA A 42 3.16 5.10 -0.20
CA ALA A 42 4.59 5.08 0.06
C ALA A 42 5.38 5.68 -1.12
N ILE A 43 5.07 5.28 -2.35
CA ILE A 43 5.79 5.75 -3.54
C ILE A 43 5.34 7.15 -3.97
N HIS A 44 4.03 7.37 -4.05
CA HIS A 44 3.46 8.55 -4.73
C HIS A 44 2.91 9.62 -3.78
N GLY A 45 2.87 9.35 -2.48
CA GLY A 45 2.25 10.22 -1.49
C GLY A 45 0.72 10.12 -1.48
N LEU A 46 0.09 10.98 -0.68
CA LEU A 46 -1.37 11.06 -0.61
C LEU A 46 -1.95 11.56 -1.94
N PRO A 47 -3.10 11.03 -2.39
CA PRO A 47 -3.81 11.59 -3.53
C PRO A 47 -4.13 13.08 -3.29
N PRO A 48 -3.92 13.97 -4.27
CA PRO A 48 -4.34 15.36 -4.18
C PRO A 48 -5.87 15.47 -4.11
N GLN A 49 -6.36 16.65 -3.69
CA GLN A 49 -7.78 16.96 -3.78
C GLN A 49 -8.26 16.81 -5.23
N GLY A 50 -9.44 16.22 -5.42
CA GLY A 50 -9.98 15.90 -6.76
C GLY A 50 -9.76 14.45 -7.18
N CYS A 51 -9.02 13.65 -6.40
CA CYS A 51 -9.00 12.19 -6.55
C CYS A 51 -8.84 11.47 -5.20
N ARG A 52 -9.10 10.16 -5.18
CA ARG A 52 -8.97 9.33 -3.97
C ARG A 52 -8.78 7.85 -4.29
N LEU A 53 -7.93 7.19 -3.53
CA LEU A 53 -7.77 5.73 -3.56
C LEU A 53 -8.89 5.05 -2.77
N THR A 54 -9.57 4.08 -3.36
CA THR A 54 -10.60 3.28 -2.66
C THR A 54 -10.60 1.82 -3.10
N SER A 55 -11.33 0.98 -2.36
CA SER A 55 -11.55 -0.42 -2.71
C SER A 55 -12.85 -0.58 -3.51
N LYS A 56 -12.75 -1.11 -4.73
CA LYS A 56 -13.91 -1.41 -5.59
C LYS A 56 -14.28 -2.89 -5.50
N PRO A 57 -15.52 -3.25 -5.13
CA PRO A 57 -15.99 -4.63 -5.19
C PRO A 57 -16.35 -5.03 -6.62
N ASN A 58 -15.84 -6.17 -7.06
CA ASN A 58 -16.11 -6.79 -8.36
C ASN A 58 -16.82 -8.13 -8.12
N ARG A 59 -18.07 -8.24 -8.60
CA ARG A 59 -18.88 -9.45 -8.44
C ARG A 59 -18.55 -10.46 -9.54
N HIS A 60 -18.39 -11.71 -9.14
CA HIS A 60 -18.16 -12.86 -10.00
C HIS A 60 -19.00 -14.04 -9.52
N ASP A 61 -19.12 -15.08 -10.34
CA ASP A 61 -19.90 -16.28 -10.01
C ASP A 61 -19.35 -17.05 -8.79
N PHE A 62 -18.07 -16.84 -8.46
CA PHE A 62 -17.39 -17.49 -7.33
C PHE A 62 -17.36 -16.62 -6.06
N GLY A 63 -17.97 -15.43 -6.10
CA GLY A 63 -18.00 -14.48 -4.99
C GLY A 63 -17.64 -13.06 -5.41
N THR A 64 -17.24 -12.23 -4.44
CA THR A 64 -16.84 -10.84 -4.71
C THR A 64 -15.37 -10.66 -4.37
N TYR A 65 -14.56 -10.32 -5.37
CA TYR A 65 -13.19 -9.83 -5.16
C TYR A 65 -13.17 -8.31 -5.15
N ARG A 66 -12.06 -7.73 -4.71
CA ARG A 66 -11.87 -6.29 -4.67
C ARG A 66 -10.57 -5.92 -5.34
N THR A 67 -10.56 -4.76 -5.98
CA THR A 67 -9.37 -4.10 -6.53
C THR A 67 -9.18 -2.74 -5.88
N LEU A 68 -7.95 -2.26 -5.89
CA LEU A 68 -7.63 -0.88 -5.57
C LEU A 68 -7.93 -0.04 -6.81
N VAL A 69 -8.62 1.07 -6.61
CA VAL A 69 -8.96 1.99 -7.71
C VAL A 69 -8.64 3.41 -7.30
N LEU A 70 -8.23 4.23 -8.28
CA LEU A 70 -8.22 5.68 -8.15
C LEU A 70 -9.55 6.21 -8.68
N HIS A 71 -10.34 6.86 -7.82
CA HIS A 71 -11.47 7.69 -8.25
C HIS A 71 -10.96 9.08 -8.61
N ILE A 72 -11.34 9.56 -9.79
CA ILE A 72 -11.02 10.90 -10.28
C ILE A 72 -12.33 11.67 -10.37
N ASP A 73 -12.41 12.78 -9.64
CA ASP A 73 -13.56 13.68 -9.63
C ASP A 73 -13.29 14.95 -10.48
N ASP A 74 -12.01 15.37 -10.59
CA ASP A 74 -11.57 16.56 -11.31
C ASP A 74 -10.30 16.29 -12.15
N GLU A 75 -10.48 15.75 -13.36
CA GLU A 75 -9.39 15.42 -14.28
C GLU A 75 -8.68 16.64 -14.88
N ASP A 76 -9.35 17.80 -14.89
CA ASP A 76 -8.80 19.03 -15.47
C ASP A 76 -7.75 19.67 -14.54
N ASP A 77 -7.68 19.26 -13.26
CA ASP A 77 -6.61 19.64 -12.34
C ASP A 77 -5.30 18.93 -12.73
N PRO A 78 -4.22 19.68 -13.09
CA PRO A 78 -2.94 19.08 -13.46
C PRO A 78 -2.31 18.19 -12.39
N ALA A 79 -2.56 18.45 -11.10
CA ALA A 79 -2.05 17.61 -10.02
C ALA A 79 -2.78 16.27 -9.97
N VAL A 80 -4.09 16.26 -10.25
CA VAL A 80 -4.88 15.02 -10.35
C VAL A 80 -4.46 14.21 -11.56
N ALA A 81 -4.30 14.85 -12.73
CA ALA A 81 -3.84 14.19 -13.94
C ALA A 81 -2.45 13.56 -13.76
N ALA A 82 -1.50 14.30 -13.17
CA ALA A 82 -0.16 13.79 -12.89
C ALA A 82 -0.16 12.64 -11.87
N TYR A 83 -1.00 12.71 -10.83
CA TYR A 83 -1.14 11.61 -9.87
C TYR A 83 -1.76 10.38 -10.53
N ALA A 84 -2.77 10.55 -11.39
CA ALA A 84 -3.40 9.47 -12.13
C ALA A 84 -2.40 8.73 -13.03
N GLU A 85 -1.63 9.47 -13.84
CA GLU A 85 -0.55 8.91 -14.66
C GLU A 85 0.50 8.19 -13.80
N ALA A 86 0.87 8.75 -12.65
CA ALA A 86 1.90 8.15 -11.80
C ALA A 86 1.48 6.80 -11.19
N VAL A 87 0.19 6.56 -10.94
CA VAL A 87 -0.30 5.36 -10.24
C VAL A 87 -0.97 4.33 -11.16
N GLU A 88 -1.18 4.65 -12.44
CA GLU A 88 -2.00 3.82 -13.35
C GLU A 88 -1.47 2.39 -13.51
N ASP A 89 -0.15 2.23 -13.55
CA ASP A 89 0.52 0.92 -13.67
C ASP A 89 0.62 0.18 -12.32
N GLY A 90 0.29 0.85 -11.21
CA GLY A 90 0.45 0.32 -9.86
C GLY A 90 1.91 0.05 -9.50
N LEU A 91 2.14 -0.92 -8.62
CA LEU A 91 3.48 -1.35 -8.22
C LEU A 91 3.87 -2.65 -8.94
N GLY A 92 5.17 -2.82 -9.21
CA GLY A 92 5.71 -4.09 -9.68
C GLY A 92 5.81 -5.12 -8.57
N SER A 93 6.13 -4.69 -7.34
CA SER A 93 6.36 -5.55 -6.18
C SER A 93 6.21 -4.82 -4.85
N TRP A 94 6.00 -5.55 -3.75
CA TRP A 94 5.91 -4.95 -2.41
C TRP A 94 7.20 -4.27 -1.95
N ILE A 95 8.36 -4.80 -2.36
CA ILE A 95 9.67 -4.29 -1.93
C ILE A 95 9.99 -2.93 -2.51
N GLU A 96 9.41 -2.56 -3.66
CA GLU A 96 9.52 -1.20 -4.22
C GLU A 96 9.03 -0.16 -3.21
N ALA A 97 7.95 -0.45 -2.50
CA ALA A 97 7.39 0.38 -1.42
C ALA A 97 8.03 0.13 -0.04
N ALA A 98 9.14 -0.62 0.02
CA ALA A 98 9.77 -1.09 1.26
C ALA A 98 8.83 -1.86 2.20
N ILE A 99 7.77 -2.46 1.64
CA ILE A 99 6.80 -3.27 2.38
C ILE A 99 7.23 -4.73 2.28
N ALA A 100 7.33 -5.40 3.43
CA ALA A 100 7.42 -6.85 3.47
C ALA A 100 6.09 -7.43 2.96
N CYS A 101 6.13 -8.56 2.23
CA CYS A 101 4.92 -9.16 1.67
C CYS A 101 3.84 -9.33 2.76
N PRO A 102 2.68 -8.67 2.65
CA PRO A 102 1.70 -8.60 3.73
C PRO A 102 0.99 -9.93 3.97
N VAL A 103 0.97 -10.80 2.95
CA VAL A 103 0.34 -12.11 2.97
C VAL A 103 1.35 -13.14 2.46
N GLU A 104 1.46 -14.27 3.14
CA GLU A 104 2.24 -15.41 2.70
C GLU A 104 1.31 -16.51 2.18
N TYR A 105 1.72 -17.17 1.10
CA TYR A 105 0.96 -18.23 0.45
C TYR A 105 1.71 -19.56 0.51
N ASP A 106 1.06 -20.58 1.09
CA ASP A 106 1.46 -21.99 0.99
C ASP A 106 0.38 -22.73 0.18
N GLY A 107 0.61 -22.82 -1.13
CA GLY A 107 -0.41 -23.25 -2.08
C GLY A 107 -1.60 -22.30 -2.07
N ASN A 108 -2.77 -22.79 -1.65
CA ASN A 108 -3.99 -21.97 -1.53
C ASN A 108 -4.20 -21.39 -0.13
N VAL A 109 -3.39 -21.76 0.86
CA VAL A 109 -3.52 -21.28 2.23
C VAL A 109 -2.79 -19.94 2.35
N ALA A 110 -3.54 -18.91 2.73
CA ALA A 110 -3.01 -17.58 2.99
C ALA A 110 -2.87 -17.33 4.49
N SER A 111 -1.71 -16.83 4.90
CA SER A 111 -1.46 -16.35 6.26
C SER A 111 -1.11 -14.86 6.24
N ILE A 112 -1.52 -14.13 7.28
CA ILE A 112 -1.17 -12.73 7.45
C ILE A 112 -0.28 -12.66 8.69
N PRO A 113 1.06 -12.66 8.54
CA PRO A 113 1.98 -12.75 9.68
C PRO A 113 1.80 -11.61 10.69
N ARG A 114 1.37 -10.45 10.20
CA ARG A 114 1.05 -9.24 10.97
C ARG A 114 -0.37 -8.78 10.63
N PRO A 115 -1.41 -9.26 11.34
CA PRO A 115 -2.80 -9.03 10.97
C PRO A 115 -3.29 -7.60 11.20
N GLU A 116 -2.53 -6.78 11.94
CA GLU A 116 -2.78 -5.36 12.13
C GLU A 116 -2.22 -4.58 10.93
N LEU A 117 -3.10 -3.91 10.18
CA LEU A 117 -2.71 -3.13 8.99
C LEU A 117 -1.64 -2.05 9.31
N ASP A 118 -1.69 -1.48 10.52
CA ASP A 118 -0.72 -0.49 10.99
C ASP A 118 0.72 -1.02 10.94
N GLU A 119 0.94 -2.33 11.12
CA GLU A 119 2.27 -2.95 11.06
C GLU A 119 2.87 -2.89 9.65
N VAL A 120 2.07 -2.79 8.59
CA VAL A 120 2.55 -2.62 7.21
C VAL A 120 3.26 -1.27 7.08
N ALA A 121 2.61 -0.20 7.51
CA ALA A 121 3.18 1.15 7.46
C ALA A 121 4.35 1.30 8.45
N ILE A 122 4.21 0.78 9.68
CA ILE A 122 5.29 0.84 10.69
C ILE A 122 6.52 0.06 10.20
N GLY A 123 6.34 -1.13 9.61
CA GLY A 123 7.43 -1.92 9.06
C GLY A 123 8.19 -1.17 7.95
N ALA A 124 7.47 -0.56 7.02
CA ALA A 124 8.07 0.26 5.98
C ALA A 124 8.81 1.48 6.55
N LEU A 125 8.20 2.21 7.51
CA LEU A 125 8.81 3.35 8.19
C LEU A 125 10.11 2.98 8.92
N LEU A 126 10.14 1.82 9.59
CA LEU A 126 11.34 1.30 10.25
C LEU A 126 12.41 0.93 9.23
N THR A 127 12.04 0.26 8.13
CA THR A 127 12.96 -0.11 7.04
C THR A 127 13.59 1.11 6.38
N THR A 128 12.80 2.16 6.12
CA THR A 128 13.24 3.34 5.38
C THR A 128 13.76 4.47 6.26
N ARG A 129 13.86 4.28 7.57
CA ARG A 129 14.31 5.32 8.52
C ARG A 129 15.68 5.92 8.14
N PRO A 130 15.92 7.20 8.44
CA PRO A 130 17.26 7.75 8.35
C PRO A 130 18.18 7.13 9.42
N GLY A 131 19.49 7.12 9.16
CA GLY A 131 20.49 6.79 10.16
C GLY A 131 20.60 7.85 11.26
N ALA A 132 21.42 7.60 12.28
CA ALA A 132 21.62 8.53 13.41
C ALA A 132 22.12 9.93 13.00
N ASN A 133 22.71 10.05 11.80
CA ASN A 133 23.15 11.32 11.20
C ASN A 133 22.05 12.03 10.38
N GLY A 134 20.81 11.52 10.41
CA GLY A 134 19.68 12.06 9.64
C GLY A 134 19.70 11.72 8.15
N ARG A 135 20.66 10.91 7.66
CA ARG A 135 20.76 10.57 6.24
C ARG A 135 20.07 9.25 5.93
N PHE A 136 19.32 9.23 4.84
CA PHE A 136 18.76 8.01 4.27
C PHE A 136 19.82 7.18 3.55
N ALA A 137 19.66 5.86 3.60
CA ALA A 137 20.61 4.94 2.94
C ALA A 137 20.59 5.09 1.41
N ILE A 138 19.41 5.33 0.84
CA ILE A 138 19.18 5.56 -0.60
C ILE A 138 18.07 6.60 -0.79
N PRO A 139 18.02 7.32 -1.94
CA PRO A 139 16.99 8.34 -2.19
C PRO A 139 15.55 7.82 -2.11
N ALA A 140 15.30 6.59 -2.58
CA ALA A 140 13.95 5.99 -2.51
C ALA A 140 13.43 5.88 -1.07
N PHE A 141 14.31 5.64 -0.09
CA PHE A 141 13.91 5.56 1.32
C PHE A 141 13.48 6.92 1.86
N GLU A 142 14.12 8.00 1.44
CA GLU A 142 13.70 9.35 1.82
C GLU A 142 12.28 9.65 1.32
N THR A 143 11.99 9.34 0.06
CA THR A 143 10.66 9.49 -0.53
C THR A 143 9.62 8.68 0.25
N ILE A 144 9.85 7.38 0.44
CA ILE A 144 8.92 6.48 1.13
C ILE A 144 8.69 6.94 2.56
N HIS A 145 9.77 7.22 3.31
CA HIS A 145 9.68 7.61 4.70
C HIS A 145 8.93 8.93 4.87
N THR A 146 9.19 9.90 3.98
CA THR A 146 8.52 11.21 3.99
C THR A 146 7.03 11.07 3.70
N ASN A 147 6.68 10.33 2.66
CA ASN A 147 5.29 10.12 2.26
C ASN A 147 4.48 9.38 3.33
N LEU A 148 5.03 8.29 3.88
CA LEU A 148 4.36 7.53 4.93
C LEU A 148 4.25 8.32 6.24
N SER A 149 5.27 9.11 6.60
CA SER A 149 5.22 9.96 7.79
C SER A 149 4.17 11.06 7.67
N ALA A 150 4.04 11.66 6.48
CA ALA A 150 3.00 12.65 6.20
C ALA A 150 1.59 12.04 6.21
N ALA A 151 1.43 10.84 5.66
CA ALA A 151 0.14 10.15 5.59
C ALA A 151 -0.30 9.55 6.94
N PHE A 152 0.63 9.06 7.74
CA PHE A 152 0.38 8.30 8.97
C PHE A 152 1.22 8.81 10.16
N PRO A 153 1.05 10.06 10.61
CA PRO A 153 1.93 10.68 11.61
C PRO A 153 1.98 9.90 12.93
N LYS A 154 0.85 9.34 13.40
CA LYS A 154 0.83 8.52 14.63
C LYS A 154 1.60 7.21 14.50
N LEU A 155 1.61 6.63 13.30
CA LEU A 155 2.36 5.39 13.02
C LEU A 155 3.86 5.70 12.92
N ALA A 156 4.22 6.87 12.37
CA ALA A 156 5.59 7.36 12.39
C ALA A 156 6.10 7.60 13.82
N GLU A 157 5.31 8.24 14.70
CA GLU A 157 5.62 8.37 16.11
C GLU A 157 5.83 7.00 16.79
N THR A 158 4.97 6.03 16.48
CA THR A 158 5.07 4.66 16.99
C THR A 158 6.36 3.98 16.52
N ALA A 159 6.71 4.10 15.25
CA ALA A 159 7.95 3.56 14.69
C ALA A 159 9.19 4.18 15.37
N CYS A 160 9.20 5.50 15.54
CA CYS A 160 10.26 6.21 16.25
C CYS A 160 10.40 5.74 17.70
N ALA A 161 9.28 5.52 18.42
CA ALA A 161 9.30 5.02 19.78
C ALA A 161 9.89 3.61 19.90
N ARG A 162 9.63 2.72 18.92
CA ARG A 162 10.23 1.36 18.90
C ARG A 162 11.75 1.40 18.82
N LEU A 163 12.31 2.34 18.05
CA LEU A 163 13.76 2.50 17.92
C LEU A 163 14.41 3.05 19.19
N ALA A 164 13.72 3.93 19.92
CA ALA A 164 14.23 4.48 21.18
C ALA A 164 14.20 3.46 22.34
N GLY A 165 13.36 2.43 22.23
CA GLY A 165 13.20 1.38 23.25
C GLY A 165 14.09 0.14 23.04
N ASP A 166 14.82 0.04 21.94
CA ASP A 166 15.68 -1.10 21.63
C ASP A 166 17.11 -0.82 22.17
N PRO A 167 17.56 -1.49 23.24
CA PRO A 167 18.95 -1.37 23.67
C PRO A 167 19.85 -2.04 22.64
N ALA A 168 20.78 -1.27 22.08
CA ALA A 168 21.81 -1.74 21.16
C ALA A 168 22.69 -2.85 21.75
#